data_AF-D3K8V3-F1
#
_entry.id   AF-D3K8V3-F1
#
_cell.length_a   1.000
_cell.length_b   1.000
_cell.length_c   1.000
_cell.angle_alpha   90.00
_cell.angle_beta   90.00
_cell.angle_gamma   90.00
#
_symmetry.space_group_name_H-M   'P 1'
#
loop_
_entity.id
_entity.type
_entity.pdbx_description
1 polymer ?
#
loop_
_entity_poly.entity_id
_entity_poly.type
_entity_poly.pdbx_seq_one_letter_code
_entity_poly.pdbx_strand_id
1 'polypeptide(L)'
;RTEAAAGRLPARAAALRSLVGLGLGFRTPRPLALGGGPGTDEPAYLVLSRIPGAPLDAAALEDPEVADAVAEQYAGLLSGLVAAGGGEKARAALPVAPHRRWQEFAADVRAELFPLMSDSGRKRAARELAALDGLPPLTSAVVHGDLGGENVLWELSDDGPRLSGV
;
A
#
# COMPACT_ATOMS: atom_id res chain seq x y z
N ARG A 1 -0.35 14.14 -16.38
CA ARG A 1 -1.24 13.33 -15.49
C ARG A 1 -2.56 13.12 -16.23
N THR A 2 -3.15 11.92 -16.20
CA THR A 2 -4.36 11.60 -16.98
C THR A 2 -5.63 12.09 -16.27
N GLU A 3 -6.70 12.34 -17.03
CA GLU A 3 -8.02 12.71 -16.51
C GLU A 3 -8.56 11.67 -15.50
N ALA A 4 -8.32 10.39 -15.77
CA ALA A 4 -8.64 9.30 -14.84
C ALA A 4 -7.91 9.42 -13.49
N ALA A 5 -6.66 9.93 -13.47
CA ALA A 5 -5.93 10.17 -12.23
C ALA A 5 -6.51 11.35 -11.44
N ALA A 6 -6.93 12.41 -12.13
CA ALA A 6 -7.61 13.56 -11.52
C ALA A 6 -8.95 13.14 -10.88
N GLY A 7 -9.75 12.33 -11.57
CA GLY A 7 -11.03 11.83 -11.06
C GLY A 7 -10.93 10.97 -9.80
N ARG A 8 -9.77 10.37 -9.51
CA ARG A 8 -9.55 9.54 -8.31
C ARG A 8 -9.13 10.35 -7.06
N LEU A 9 -8.76 11.62 -7.20
CA LEU A 9 -8.26 12.42 -6.07
C LEU A 9 -9.28 12.61 -4.94
N PRO A 10 -10.58 12.88 -5.20
CA PRO A 10 -11.57 12.99 -4.13
C PRO A 10 -11.69 11.70 -3.31
N ALA A 11 -11.75 10.54 -3.98
CA ALA A 11 -11.80 9.24 -3.32
C ALA A 11 -10.52 8.97 -2.50
N ARG A 12 -9.34 9.33 -3.02
CA ARG A 12 -8.07 9.20 -2.30
C ARG A 12 -8.03 10.09 -1.05
N ALA A 13 -8.51 11.33 -1.15
CA ALA A 13 -8.61 12.23 -0.02
C ALA A 13 -9.58 11.70 1.05
N ALA A 14 -10.73 11.14 0.64
CA ALA A 14 -11.68 10.52 1.56
C ALA A 14 -11.06 9.32 2.31
N ALA A 15 -10.40 8.41 1.58
CA ALA A 15 -9.71 7.27 2.18
C ALA A 15 -8.64 7.71 3.20
N LEU A 16 -7.80 8.69 2.86
CA LEU A 16 -6.78 9.22 3.77
C LEU A 16 -7.39 9.86 5.03
N ARG A 17 -8.49 10.61 4.91
CA ARG A 17 -9.21 11.16 6.08
C ARG A 17 -9.71 10.04 7.00
N SER A 18 -10.22 8.95 6.43
CA SER A 18 -10.66 7.81 7.21
C SER A 18 -9.52 7.11 7.94
N LEU A 19 -8.36 6.93 7.28
CA LEU A 19 -7.19 6.30 7.90
C LEU A 19 -6.70 7.05 9.14
N VAL A 20 -6.73 8.38 9.11
CA VAL A 20 -6.36 9.22 10.27
C VAL A 20 -7.22 8.88 11.50
N GLY A 21 -8.49 8.52 11.29
CA GLY A 21 -9.43 8.16 12.35
C GLY A 21 -9.31 6.72 12.87
N LEU A 22 -8.47 5.87 12.25
CA LEU A 22 -8.30 4.47 12.64
C LEU A 22 -7.26 4.25 13.74
N GLY A 23 -6.41 5.24 14.04
CA GLY A 23 -5.43 5.14 15.12
C GLY A 23 -4.40 4.02 14.92
N LEU A 24 -3.81 3.93 13.72
CA LEU A 24 -2.95 2.83 13.28
C LEU A 24 -1.60 2.69 14.03
N GLY A 25 -1.31 3.56 15.00
CA GLY A 25 -0.03 3.56 15.73
C GLY A 25 1.13 4.22 14.99
N PHE A 26 0.93 4.63 13.73
CA PHE A 26 1.90 5.39 12.93
C PHE A 26 1.23 6.57 12.23
N ARG A 27 2.04 7.54 11.77
CA ARG A 27 1.52 8.72 11.06
C ARG A 27 1.16 8.34 9.63
N THR A 28 0.04 8.88 9.14
CA THR A 28 -0.37 8.84 7.73
C THR A 28 -0.58 10.26 7.20
N PRO A 29 -0.39 10.51 5.88
CA PRO A 29 -0.53 11.85 5.33
C PRO A 29 -1.98 12.35 5.45
N ARG A 30 -2.15 13.55 6.01
CA ARG A 30 -3.47 14.18 6.18
C ARG A 30 -3.78 15.06 4.98
N PRO A 31 -4.95 14.92 4.35
CA PRO A 31 -5.42 15.85 3.32
C PRO A 31 -5.59 17.25 3.89
N LEU A 32 -4.85 18.23 3.35
CA LEU A 32 -4.92 19.64 3.76
C LEU A 32 -5.78 20.45 2.78
N ALA A 33 -5.60 20.23 1.48
CA ALA A 33 -6.37 20.89 0.43
C ALA A 33 -6.55 19.97 -0.77
N LEU A 34 -7.71 20.05 -1.40
CA LEU A 34 -8.01 19.46 -2.71
C LEU A 34 -8.43 20.62 -3.60
N GLY A 35 -7.83 20.73 -4.78
CA GLY A 35 -8.14 21.81 -5.72
C GLY A 35 -7.88 21.40 -7.16
N GLY A 36 -8.27 22.28 -8.08
CA GLY A 36 -8.46 21.94 -9.49
C GLY A 36 -9.57 20.91 -9.70
N GLY A 37 -10.05 20.76 -10.93
CA GLY A 37 -11.10 19.80 -11.25
C GLY A 37 -11.78 20.05 -12.59
N PRO A 38 -12.81 19.26 -12.92
CA PRO A 38 -13.58 19.45 -14.14
C PRO A 38 -14.18 20.86 -14.17
N GLY A 39 -13.82 21.67 -15.17
CA GLY A 39 -14.30 23.05 -15.32
C GLY A 39 -13.40 24.15 -14.72
N THR A 40 -12.19 23.82 -14.27
CA THR A 40 -11.18 24.82 -13.86
C THR A 40 -9.97 24.80 -14.80
N ASP A 41 -9.33 25.96 -15.01
CA ASP A 41 -8.08 26.06 -15.80
C ASP A 41 -6.85 25.44 -15.09
N GLU A 42 -7.00 25.05 -13.82
CA GLU A 42 -5.93 24.48 -13.00
C GLU A 42 -5.99 22.94 -12.95
N PRO A 43 -4.84 22.24 -13.06
CA PRO A 43 -4.81 20.78 -12.93
C PRO A 43 -5.21 20.32 -11.53
N ALA A 44 -5.96 19.23 -11.44
CA ALA A 44 -6.36 18.67 -10.15
C ALA A 44 -5.16 18.26 -9.28
N TYR A 45 -5.19 18.65 -8.00
CA TYR A 45 -4.13 18.43 -7.03
C TYR A 45 -4.68 18.09 -5.64
N LEU A 46 -3.85 17.40 -4.85
CA LEU A 46 -4.11 17.07 -3.45
C LEU A 46 -2.87 17.42 -2.63
N VAL A 47 -3.03 18.34 -1.68
CA VAL A 47 -1.99 18.75 -0.72
C VAL A 47 -2.11 17.90 0.53
N LEU A 48 -0.99 17.35 0.98
CA LEU A 48 -0.92 16.45 2.13
C LEU A 48 0.01 17.03 3.20
N SER A 49 -0.26 16.71 4.47
CA SER A 49 0.68 17.00 5.55
C SER A 49 1.98 16.23 5.34
N ARG A 50 3.11 16.88 5.62
CA ARG A 50 4.41 16.21 5.65
C ARG A 50 4.51 15.32 6.89
N ILE A 51 4.94 14.08 6.68
CA ILE A 51 5.45 13.20 7.75
C ILE A 51 6.97 13.39 7.82
N PRO A 52 7.58 13.58 9.00
CA PRO A 52 9.02 13.70 9.12
C PRO A 52 9.72 12.36 8.92
N GLY A 53 11.02 12.41 8.65
CA GLY A 53 11.82 11.24 8.32
C GLY A 53 12.04 11.07 6.82
N ALA A 54 12.73 9.99 6.47
CA ALA A 54 13.06 9.59 5.11
C ALA A 54 12.99 8.06 5.00
N PRO A 55 12.88 7.50 3.78
CA PRO A 55 13.14 6.08 3.56
C PRO A 55 14.50 5.67 4.14
N LEU A 56 14.57 4.47 4.72
CA LEU A 56 15.81 3.95 5.27
C LEU A 56 16.76 3.57 4.13
N ASP A 57 18.04 3.94 4.26
CA ASP A 57 19.07 3.48 3.34
C ASP A 57 19.26 1.97 3.48
N ALA A 58 19.31 1.25 2.35
CA ALA A 58 19.55 -0.18 2.35
C ALA A 58 20.88 -0.56 3.00
N ALA A 59 21.89 0.30 2.93
CA ALA A 59 23.18 0.07 3.60
C ALA A 59 23.05 0.03 5.12
N ALA A 60 22.06 0.72 5.72
CA ALA A 60 21.82 0.66 7.16
C ALA A 60 21.34 -0.72 7.63
N LEU A 61 20.79 -1.54 6.72
CA LEU A 61 20.33 -2.89 7.00
C LEU A 61 21.44 -3.94 6.92
N GLU A 62 22.68 -3.54 6.59
CA GLU A 62 23.85 -4.44 6.67
C GLU A 62 24.26 -4.72 8.12
N ASP A 63 23.86 -3.85 9.07
CA ASP A 63 23.98 -4.09 10.50
C ASP A 63 22.83 -4.99 10.99
N PRO A 64 23.11 -6.21 11.50
CA PRO A 64 22.07 -7.14 11.95
C PRO A 64 21.20 -6.59 13.08
N GLU A 65 21.77 -5.81 14.01
CA GLU A 65 20.99 -5.26 15.14
C GLU A 65 19.97 -4.23 14.64
N VAL A 66 20.37 -3.41 13.67
CA VAL A 66 19.49 -2.45 13.00
C VAL A 66 18.42 -3.19 12.19
N ALA A 67 18.80 -4.23 11.45
CA ALA A 67 17.86 -5.02 10.66
C ALA A 67 16.78 -5.67 11.54
N ASP A 68 17.16 -6.24 12.68
CA ASP A 68 16.23 -6.85 13.63
C ASP A 68 15.28 -5.81 14.25
N ALA A 69 15.79 -4.65 14.67
CA ALA A 69 14.98 -3.56 15.22
C ALA A 69 13.98 -2.98 14.19
N VAL A 70 14.39 -2.89 12.92
CA VAL A 70 13.53 -2.47 11.81
C VAL A 70 12.45 -3.53 11.54
N ALA A 71 12.82 -4.81 11.53
CA ALA A 71 11.88 -5.91 11.32
C ALA A 71 10.81 -5.97 12.43
N GLU A 72 11.19 -5.74 13.69
CA GLU A 72 10.25 -5.68 14.82
C GLU A 72 9.23 -4.55 14.63
N GLN A 73 9.67 -3.37 14.20
CA GLN A 73 8.77 -2.24 13.93
C GLN A 73 7.84 -2.49 12.74
N TYR A 74 8.31 -3.17 11.69
CA TYR A 74 7.44 -3.65 10.61
C TYR A 74 6.40 -4.65 11.11
N ALA A 75 6.78 -5.58 11.99
CA ALA A 75 5.85 -6.54 12.57
C ALA A 75 4.76 -5.83 13.40
N GLY A 76 5.14 -4.80 14.16
CA GLY A 76 4.20 -3.93 14.87
C GLY A 76 3.24 -3.19 13.93
N LEU A 77 3.75 -2.58 12.86
CA LEU A 77 2.95 -1.91 11.83
C LEU A 77 1.94 -2.86 11.17
N LEU A 78 2.40 -4.04 10.74
CA LEU A 78 1.54 -5.03 10.08
C LEU A 78 0.47 -5.55 11.03
N SER A 79 0.82 -5.76 12.31
CA SER A 79 -0.14 -6.14 13.35
C SER A 79 -1.19 -5.06 13.59
N GLY A 80 -0.80 -3.79 13.61
CA GLY A 80 -1.71 -2.64 13.70
C GLY A 80 -2.69 -2.57 12.52
N LEU A 81 -2.22 -2.83 11.30
CA LEU A 81 -3.05 -2.90 10.10
C LEU A 81 -4.08 -4.04 10.14
N VAL A 82 -3.68 -5.22 10.64
CA VAL A 82 -4.58 -6.36 10.87
C VAL A 82 -5.65 -5.99 11.90
N ALA A 83 -5.24 -5.44 13.05
CA ALA A 83 -6.16 -5.04 14.11
C ALA A 83 -7.18 -3.99 13.62
N ALA A 84 -6.72 -3.00 12.86
CA ALA A 84 -7.58 -1.96 12.30
C ALA A 84 -8.63 -2.52 11.33
N GLY A 85 -8.29 -3.53 10.52
CA GLY A 85 -9.20 -4.14 9.55
C GLY A 85 -10.35 -4.91 10.19
N GLY A 86 -10.18 -5.38 11.42
CA GLY A 86 -11.25 -6.01 12.20
C GLY A 86 -12.36 -5.03 12.62
N GLY A 87 -12.09 -3.73 12.62
CA GLY A 87 -13.00 -2.69 13.09
C GLY A 87 -14.06 -2.27 12.05
N GLU A 88 -15.27 -1.97 12.53
CA GLU A 88 -16.39 -1.49 11.69
C GLU A 88 -16.04 -0.19 10.95
N LYS A 89 -15.28 0.72 11.60
CA LYS A 89 -14.83 1.97 10.97
C LYS A 89 -13.99 1.73 9.73
N ALA A 90 -13.09 0.76 9.75
CA ALA A 90 -12.26 0.45 8.59
C ALA A 90 -13.08 -0.16 7.45
N ARG A 91 -14.00 -1.09 7.78
CA ARG A 91 -14.91 -1.71 6.80
C ARG A 91 -15.85 -0.70 6.13
N ALA A 92 -16.35 0.27 6.87
CA ALA A 92 -17.23 1.31 6.33
C ALA A 92 -16.46 2.33 5.46
N ALA A 93 -15.18 2.52 5.74
CA ALA A 93 -14.39 3.60 5.14
C ALA A 93 -13.51 3.18 3.95
N LEU A 94 -13.12 1.91 3.88
CA LEU A 94 -12.15 1.43 2.90
C LEU A 94 -12.80 0.47 1.90
N PRO A 95 -12.39 0.53 0.62
CA PRO A 95 -12.85 -0.42 -0.36
C PRO A 95 -12.38 -1.83 0.00
N VAL A 96 -13.27 -2.80 -0.14
CA VAL A 96 -12.94 -4.22 0.04
C VAL A 96 -12.33 -4.74 -1.26
N ALA A 97 -11.22 -5.47 -1.16
CA ALA A 97 -10.61 -6.13 -2.31
C ALA A 97 -11.58 -7.16 -2.92
N PRO A 98 -11.71 -7.25 -4.26
CA PRO A 98 -12.56 -8.24 -4.89
C PRO A 98 -12.16 -9.66 -4.49
N HIS A 99 -13.16 -10.51 -4.16
CA HIS A 99 -12.94 -11.89 -3.76
C HIS A 99 -12.15 -12.71 -4.79
N ARG A 100 -12.26 -12.36 -6.07
CA ARG A 100 -11.65 -13.09 -7.19
C ARG A 100 -10.42 -12.38 -7.78
N ARG A 101 -9.86 -11.39 -7.08
CA ARG A 101 -8.77 -10.56 -7.61
C ARG A 101 -7.58 -11.38 -8.14
N TRP A 102 -7.21 -12.45 -7.45
CA TRP A 102 -6.08 -13.29 -7.85
C TRP A 102 -6.40 -14.20 -9.05
N GLN A 103 -7.63 -14.71 -9.12
CA GLN A 103 -8.10 -15.50 -10.26
C GLN A 103 -8.23 -14.61 -11.52
N GLU A 104 -8.75 -13.40 -11.35
CA GLU A 104 -8.82 -12.38 -12.42
C GLU A 104 -7.43 -12.01 -12.91
N PHE A 105 -6.49 -11.71 -11.99
CA PHE A 105 -5.09 -11.46 -12.35
C PHE A 105 -4.46 -12.62 -13.11
N ALA A 106 -4.68 -13.87 -12.67
CA ALA A 106 -4.16 -15.05 -13.36
C ALA A 106 -4.78 -15.22 -14.75
N ALA A 107 -6.06 -14.90 -14.93
CA ALA A 107 -6.74 -14.92 -16.21
C ALA A 107 -6.16 -13.84 -17.16
N ASP A 108 -5.95 -12.63 -16.66
CA ASP A 108 -5.38 -11.52 -17.44
C ASP A 108 -3.95 -11.83 -17.90
N VAL A 109 -3.10 -12.37 -17.03
CA VAL A 109 -1.74 -12.79 -17.41
C VAL A 109 -1.77 -13.88 -18.49
N ARG A 110 -2.71 -14.83 -18.39
CA ARG A 110 -2.89 -15.89 -19.41
C ARG A 110 -3.39 -15.32 -20.74
N ALA A 111 -4.28 -14.35 -20.71
CA ALA A 111 -4.83 -13.74 -21.93
C ALA A 111 -3.78 -12.86 -22.64
N GLU A 112 -3.08 -12.01 -21.89
CA GLU A 112 -2.25 -10.94 -22.44
C GLU A 112 -0.79 -11.36 -22.64
N LEU A 113 -0.21 -12.08 -21.67
CA LEU A 113 1.24 -12.34 -21.67
C LEU A 113 1.59 -13.70 -22.28
N PHE A 114 0.76 -14.73 -22.13
CA PHE A 114 1.08 -16.05 -22.68
C PHE A 114 1.32 -16.04 -24.19
N PRO A 115 0.56 -15.30 -25.03
CA PRO A 115 0.85 -15.22 -26.47
C PRO A 115 2.27 -14.75 -26.80
N LEU A 116 2.90 -13.98 -25.90
CA LEU A 116 4.24 -13.41 -26.05
C LEU A 116 5.35 -14.31 -25.49
N MET A 117 5.00 -15.40 -24.80
CA MET A 117 5.94 -16.28 -24.12
C MET A 117 6.33 -17.48 -24.97
N SER A 118 7.59 -17.90 -24.81
CA SER A 118 8.03 -19.24 -25.23
C SER A 118 7.24 -20.34 -24.52
N ASP A 119 7.23 -21.54 -25.10
CA ASP A 119 6.53 -22.69 -24.49
C ASP A 119 7.05 -23.02 -23.09
N SER A 120 8.36 -22.93 -22.88
CA SER A 120 8.97 -23.17 -21.56
C SER A 120 8.59 -22.08 -20.56
N GLY A 121 8.58 -20.82 -20.98
CA GLY A 121 8.13 -19.69 -20.16
C GLY A 121 6.66 -19.83 -19.76
N ARG A 122 5.79 -20.17 -20.72
CA ARG A 122 4.36 -20.40 -20.50
C ARG A 122 4.10 -21.53 -19.50
N LYS A 123 4.81 -22.66 -19.63
CA LYS A 123 4.70 -23.79 -18.69
C LYS A 123 5.13 -23.40 -17.28
N ARG A 124 6.17 -22.57 -17.14
CA ARG A 124 6.60 -22.06 -15.83
C ARG A 124 5.54 -21.13 -15.23
N ALA A 125 5.11 -20.12 -15.99
CA ALA A 125 4.10 -19.16 -15.55
C ALA A 125 2.79 -19.86 -15.15
N ALA A 126 2.34 -20.87 -15.92
CA ALA A 126 1.14 -21.63 -15.59
C ALA A 126 1.23 -22.35 -14.23
N ARG A 127 2.40 -22.87 -13.85
CA ARG A 127 2.60 -23.49 -12.52
C ARG A 127 2.54 -22.47 -11.39
N GLU A 128 3.18 -21.32 -11.57
CA GLU A 128 3.18 -20.24 -10.58
C GLU A 128 1.77 -19.67 -10.40
N LEU A 129 1.03 -19.44 -11.50
CA LEU A 129 -0.35 -18.95 -11.44
C LEU A 129 -1.34 -19.96 -10.85
N ALA A 130 -1.14 -21.27 -11.03
CA ALA A 130 -2.01 -22.29 -10.44
C ALA A 130 -1.99 -22.25 -8.90
N ALA A 131 -0.91 -21.76 -8.28
CA ALA A 131 -0.86 -21.59 -6.83
C ALA A 131 -1.85 -20.54 -6.32
N LEU A 132 -2.23 -19.57 -7.17
CA LEU A 132 -3.18 -18.51 -6.82
C LEU A 132 -4.62 -19.04 -6.63
N ASP A 133 -4.98 -20.14 -7.30
CA ASP A 133 -6.31 -20.75 -7.21
C ASP A 133 -6.61 -21.28 -5.79
N GLY A 134 -5.56 -21.60 -5.03
CA GLY A 134 -5.67 -22.10 -3.66
C GLY A 134 -5.59 -21.03 -2.56
N LEU A 135 -5.41 -19.75 -2.91
CA LEU A 135 -5.27 -18.70 -1.91
C LEU A 135 -6.63 -18.37 -1.26
N PRO A 136 -6.72 -18.34 0.08
CA PRO A 136 -7.96 -17.97 0.75
C PRO A 136 -8.27 -16.48 0.53
N PRO A 137 -9.55 -16.09 0.36
CA PRO A 137 -9.95 -14.69 0.28
C PRO A 137 -9.86 -14.06 1.68
N LEU A 138 -8.73 -13.41 1.98
CA LEU A 138 -8.53 -12.67 3.22
C LEU A 138 -8.81 -11.18 3.00
N THR A 139 -9.88 -10.69 3.62
CA THR A 139 -10.31 -9.26 3.54
C THR A 139 -10.42 -8.62 4.92
N SER A 140 -9.81 -9.23 5.94
CA SER A 140 -9.94 -8.84 7.34
C SER A 140 -8.92 -7.80 7.80
N ALA A 141 -7.90 -7.48 6.99
CA ALA A 141 -6.85 -6.52 7.32
C ALA A 141 -6.95 -5.27 6.45
N VAL A 142 -6.53 -4.13 7.00
CA VAL A 142 -6.19 -2.97 6.17
C VAL A 142 -4.86 -3.28 5.46
N VAL A 143 -4.76 -2.97 4.18
CA VAL A 143 -3.51 -3.14 3.42
C VAL A 143 -3.12 -1.83 2.76
N HIS A 144 -1.83 -1.48 2.82
CA HIS A 144 -1.30 -0.32 2.11
C HIS A 144 -1.40 -0.51 0.59
N GLY A 145 -1.20 -1.75 0.11
CA GLY A 145 -1.22 -2.11 -1.30
C GLY A 145 0.12 -1.94 -2.02
N ASP A 146 1.06 -1.21 -1.40
CA ASP A 146 2.40 -0.93 -1.93
C ASP A 146 3.40 -0.64 -0.78
N LEU A 147 3.50 -1.52 0.21
CA LEU A 147 4.32 -1.27 1.41
C LEU A 147 5.81 -1.58 1.12
N GLY A 148 6.42 -0.78 0.24
CA GLY A 148 7.85 -0.80 -0.04
C GLY A 148 8.65 0.12 0.90
N GLY A 149 9.97 -0.03 0.94
CA GLY A 149 10.86 0.76 1.80
C GLY A 149 10.81 2.26 1.51
N GLU A 150 10.47 2.64 0.29
CA GLU A 150 10.25 4.01 -0.15
C GLU A 150 8.98 4.66 0.44
N ASN A 151 8.02 3.84 0.87
CA ASN A 151 6.75 4.29 1.43
C ASN A 151 6.75 4.22 2.97
N VAL A 152 7.87 3.84 3.61
CA VAL A 152 8.00 3.83 5.07
C VAL A 152 9.07 4.82 5.49
N LEU A 153 8.69 5.75 6.35
CA LEU A 153 9.55 6.85 6.77
C LEU A 153 10.15 6.58 8.15
N TRP A 154 11.43 6.88 8.28
CA TRP A 154 12.23 6.65 9.47
C TRP A 154 12.83 7.96 9.97
N GLU A 155 12.79 8.16 11.29
CA GLU A 155 13.59 9.16 11.98
C GLU A 155 14.78 8.44 12.60
N LEU A 156 15.99 8.96 12.36
CA LEU A 156 17.20 8.42 12.97
C LEU A 156 17.38 9.06 14.36
N SER A 157 17.66 8.23 15.35
CA SER A 157 17.95 8.64 16.73
C SER A 157 19.18 7.89 17.26
N ASP A 158 19.66 8.27 18.44
CA ASP A 158 20.79 7.60 19.10
C ASP A 158 20.46 6.13 19.41
N ASP A 159 19.18 5.79 19.59
CA ASP A 159 18.67 4.43 19.81
C ASP A 159 18.42 3.66 18.48
N GLY A 160 18.81 4.24 17.34
CA GLY A 160 18.62 3.67 16.00
C GLY A 160 17.41 4.23 15.23
N PRO A 161 17.05 3.60 14.09
CA PRO A 161 15.94 4.04 13.26
C PRO A 161 14.58 3.79 13.94
N ARG A 162 13.74 4.83 13.96
CA ARG A 162 12.36 4.75 14.46
C ARG A 162 11.36 5.00 13.35
N LEU A 163 10.39 4.10 13.19
CA LEU A 163 9.31 4.24 12.24
C LEU A 163 8.47 5.47 12.60
N SER A 164 8.41 6.40 11.65
CA SER A 164 7.76 7.69 11.80
C SER A 164 6.36 7.69 11.19
N GLY A 165 6.21 7.05 10.04
CA GLY A 165 4.94 6.97 9.32
C GLY A 165 5.02 6.24 8.00
N VAL A 166 3.85 6.13 7.37
CA VAL A 166 3.59 5.48 6.09
C VAL A 166 2.71 6.41 5.27
#